data_AF-G3GYN8-F1
#
_entry.id   AF-G3GYN8-F1
#
_cell.length_a   1.000
_cell.length_b   1.000
_cell.length_c   1.000
_cell.angle_alpha   90.00
_cell.angle_beta   90.00
_cell.angle_gamma   90.00
#
_symmetry.space_group_name_H-M   'P 1'
#
loop_
_entity.id
_entity.type
_entity.pdbx_description
1 polymer ?
#
loop_
_entity_poly.entity_id
_entity_poly.type
_entity_poly.pdbx_seq_one_letter_code
_entity_poly.pdbx_strand_id
1 'polypeptide(L)'
;MMFFVILLIIFIAEIAAAVVALVYTTMAEQFLTLLVVPAIRDDYGNQTEFTNVWNSTMEGLKCCGFNGYTDFNNSSYLKETSFFPPYCCFNSTSGILEKPCNEEKAKQLEVQGCFKQLLHSIRTNAVTAGGVAVGIAALELAAMIVSMYLYCNLE
;
A
#
# COMPACT_ATOMS: atom_id res chain seq x y z
N MET A 1 19.63 -0.73 -29.06
CA MET A 1 18.26 -0.38 -29.48
C MET A 1 17.16 -0.98 -28.61
N MET A 2 17.01 -2.31 -28.50
CA MET A 2 15.92 -2.91 -27.68
C MET A 2 15.90 -2.44 -26.21
N PHE A 3 17.07 -2.37 -25.57
CA PHE A 3 17.20 -1.90 -24.19
C PHE A 3 16.69 -0.46 -24.01
N PHE A 4 17.07 0.46 -24.91
CA PHE A 4 16.57 1.84 -24.92
C PHE A 4 15.03 1.89 -25.05
N VAL A 5 14.46 1.10 -25.98
CA VAL A 5 13.00 1.10 -26.19
C VAL A 5 12.26 0.60 -24.95
N ILE A 6 12.77 -0.44 -24.27
CA ILE A 6 12.17 -0.94 -23.03
C ILE A 6 12.21 0.13 -21.94
N LEU A 7 13.36 0.77 -21.72
CA LEU A 7 13.48 1.85 -20.72
C LEU A 7 12.58 3.04 -21.05
N LEU A 8 12.45 3.41 -22.32
CA LEU A 8 11.55 4.49 -22.74
C LEU A 8 10.09 4.16 -22.41
N ILE A 9 9.65 2.91 -22.62
CA ILE A 9 8.30 2.47 -22.28
C ILE A 9 8.08 2.53 -20.76
N ILE A 10 9.06 2.08 -19.97
CA ILE A 10 9.00 2.14 -18.51
C ILE A 10 8.89 3.59 -18.05
N PHE A 11 9.75 4.48 -18.54
CA PHE A 11 9.73 5.91 -18.20
C PHE A 11 8.36 6.57 -18.52
N ILE A 12 7.78 6.27 -19.68
CA ILE A 12 6.43 6.77 -20.04
C ILE A 12 5.37 6.21 -19.07
N ALA A 13 5.45 4.93 -18.71
CA ALA A 13 4.55 4.31 -17.76
C ALA A 13 4.68 4.92 -16.35
N GLU A 14 5.90 5.25 -15.91
CA GLU A 14 6.14 5.93 -14.63
C GLU A 14 5.48 7.31 -14.59
N ILE A 15 5.63 8.11 -15.64
CA ILE A 15 4.99 9.43 -15.74
C ILE A 15 3.46 9.30 -15.75
N ALA A 16 2.92 8.34 -16.52
CA ALA A 16 1.49 8.08 -16.54
C ALA A 16 0.97 7.66 -15.16
N ALA A 17 1.65 6.74 -14.48
CA ALA A 17 1.31 6.29 -13.14
C ALA A 17 1.37 7.44 -12.13
N ALA A 18 2.39 8.30 -12.20
CA ALA A 18 2.50 9.48 -11.34
C ALA A 18 1.33 10.45 -11.53
N VAL A 19 0.95 10.74 -12.78
CA VAL A 19 -0.22 11.59 -13.07
C VAL A 19 -1.50 10.95 -12.52
N VAL A 20 -1.70 9.65 -12.74
CA VAL A 20 -2.89 8.95 -12.24
C VAL A 20 -2.94 8.98 -10.72
N ALA A 21 -1.82 8.69 -10.06
CA ALA A 21 -1.71 8.70 -8.60
C ALA A 21 -1.94 10.10 -8.01
N LEU A 22 -1.54 11.18 -8.68
CA LEU A 22 -1.75 12.54 -8.20
C LEU A 22 -3.19 13.03 -8.42
N VAL A 23 -3.79 12.72 -9.57
CA VAL A 23 -5.09 13.28 -9.97
C VAL A 23 -6.27 12.43 -9.49
N TYR A 24 -6.16 11.11 -9.53
CA TYR A 24 -7.29 10.19 -9.35
C TYR A 24 -7.25 9.41 -8.02
N THR A 25 -6.62 9.97 -6.97
CA THR A 25 -6.53 9.33 -5.64
C THR A 25 -7.88 8.83 -5.10
N THR A 26 -8.93 9.63 -5.21
CA THR A 26 -10.28 9.30 -4.71
C THR A 26 -10.93 8.18 -5.51
N MET A 27 -10.74 8.16 -6.83
CA MET A 27 -11.25 7.10 -7.70
C MET A 27 -10.50 5.79 -7.44
N ALA A 28 -9.18 5.88 -7.23
CA ALA A 28 -8.36 4.73 -6.85
C ALA A 28 -8.80 4.15 -5.50
N GLU A 29 -9.10 4.98 -4.50
CA GLU A 29 -9.63 4.54 -3.21
C GLU A 29 -10.93 3.75 -3.36
N GLN A 30 -11.87 4.24 -4.15
CA GLN A 30 -13.15 3.56 -4.39
C GLN A 30 -12.94 2.21 -5.10
N PHE A 31 -12.13 2.21 -6.16
CA PHE A 31 -11.86 1.00 -6.93
C PHE A 31 -11.15 -0.06 -6.09
N LEU A 32 -10.12 0.34 -5.34
CA LEU A 32 -9.40 -0.54 -4.44
C LEU A 32 -10.29 -1.02 -3.29
N THR A 33 -11.16 -0.17 -2.74
CA THR A 33 -12.12 -0.59 -1.71
C THR A 33 -12.98 -1.76 -2.21
N LEU A 34 -13.48 -1.67 -3.45
CA LEU A 34 -14.32 -2.71 -4.04
C LEU A 34 -13.57 -4.03 -4.32
N LEU A 35 -12.24 -3.99 -4.47
CA LEU A 35 -11.42 -5.18 -4.71
C LEU A 35 -10.87 -5.77 -3.41
N VAL A 36 -10.35 -4.91 -2.54
CA VAL A 36 -9.54 -5.29 -1.38
C VAL A 36 -10.41 -5.65 -0.18
N VAL A 37 -11.53 -4.95 0.06
CA VAL A 37 -12.41 -5.27 1.20
C VAL A 37 -13.02 -6.68 1.06
N PRO A 38 -13.51 -7.12 -0.11
CA PRO A 38 -13.92 -8.51 -0.29
C PRO A 38 -12.79 -9.51 -0.07
N ALA A 39 -11.59 -9.24 -0.61
CA ALA A 39 -10.42 -10.10 -0.40
C ALA A 39 -10.07 -10.21 1.09
N ILE A 40 -10.13 -9.11 1.86
CA ILE A 40 -9.97 -9.15 3.32
C ILE A 40 -11.03 -10.03 3.98
N ARG A 41 -12.29 -9.96 3.54
CA ARG A 41 -13.36 -10.76 4.15
C ARG A 41 -13.21 -12.25 3.91
N ASP A 42 -12.79 -12.62 2.70
CA ASP A 42 -12.79 -14.00 2.25
C ASP A 42 -11.45 -14.70 2.50
N ASP A 43 -10.33 -13.98 2.33
CA ASP A 43 -8.98 -14.57 2.33
C ASP A 43 -8.19 -14.31 3.62
N TYR A 44 -8.49 -13.27 4.38
CA TYR A 44 -7.81 -13.04 5.65
C TYR A 44 -8.22 -14.12 6.66
N GLY A 45 -7.23 -14.81 7.25
CA GLY A 45 -7.41 -15.99 8.10
C GLY A 45 -7.43 -17.31 7.33
N ASN A 46 -7.96 -17.32 6.10
CA ASN A 46 -8.05 -18.53 5.27
C ASN A 46 -6.78 -18.78 4.45
N GLN A 47 -6.19 -17.71 3.90
CA GLN A 47 -4.96 -17.78 3.11
C GLN A 47 -3.80 -17.22 3.92
N THR A 48 -2.84 -18.08 4.27
CA THR A 48 -1.68 -17.70 5.10
C THR A 48 -0.85 -16.59 4.47
N GLU A 49 -0.58 -16.65 3.17
CA GLU A 49 0.21 -15.64 2.45
C GLU A 49 -0.48 -14.27 2.47
N PHE A 50 -1.77 -14.24 2.13
CA PHE A 50 -2.56 -13.01 2.17
C PHE A 50 -2.62 -12.40 3.58
N THR A 51 -2.82 -13.26 4.58
CA THR A 51 -2.86 -12.87 6.00
C THR A 51 -1.52 -12.30 6.46
N ASN A 52 -0.40 -12.90 6.06
CA ASN A 52 0.94 -12.43 6.41
C ASN A 52 1.28 -11.08 5.79
N VAL A 53 0.91 -10.88 4.52
CA VAL A 53 1.07 -9.58 3.83
C VAL A 53 0.27 -8.51 4.55
N TRP A 54 -0.98 -8.81 4.91
CA TRP A 54 -1.83 -7.86 5.64
C TRP A 54 -1.36 -7.60 7.06
N ASN A 55 -0.88 -8.61 7.78
CA ASN A 55 -0.26 -8.44 9.10
C ASN A 55 0.93 -7.50 9.04
N SER A 56 1.84 -7.72 8.08
CA SER A 56 3.03 -6.88 7.88
C SER A 56 2.64 -5.45 7.50
N THR A 57 1.60 -5.29 6.68
CA THR A 57 1.08 -3.98 6.28
C THR A 57 0.50 -3.23 7.47
N MET A 58 -0.36 -3.88 8.26
CA MET A 58 -0.98 -3.30 9.44
C MET A 58 0.05 -2.95 10.51
N GLU A 59 1.07 -3.80 10.71
CA GLU A 59 2.17 -3.54 11.63
C GLU A 59 3.04 -2.36 11.17
N GLY A 60 3.50 -2.39 9.91
CA GLY A 60 4.43 -1.39 9.37
C GLY A 60 3.81 0.01 9.27
N LEU A 61 2.52 0.09 8.93
CA LEU A 61 1.79 1.37 8.82
C LEU A 61 1.05 1.75 10.11
N LYS A 62 0.97 0.86 11.10
CA LYS A 62 0.20 1.04 12.35
C LYS A 62 -1.27 1.39 12.08
N CYS A 63 -1.91 0.55 11.28
CA CYS A 63 -3.27 0.74 10.78
C CYS A 63 -4.06 -0.57 10.87
N CYS A 64 -5.35 -0.52 10.55
CA CYS A 64 -6.21 -1.70 10.57
C CYS A 64 -7.15 -1.73 9.36
N GLY A 65 -7.23 -2.88 8.68
CA GLY A 65 -8.06 -3.06 7.50
C GLY A 65 -7.68 -2.13 6.36
N PHE A 66 -8.53 -2.04 5.34
CA PHE A 66 -8.33 -1.11 4.24
C PHE A 66 -8.83 0.30 4.61
N ASN A 67 -10.10 0.37 5.03
CA ASN A 67 -10.80 1.55 5.52
C ASN A 67 -10.87 1.59 7.06
N GLY A 68 -10.83 0.43 7.72
CA GLY A 68 -10.89 0.32 9.17
C GLY A 68 -11.29 -1.08 9.63
N TYR A 69 -11.57 -1.23 10.93
CA TYR A 69 -11.93 -2.52 11.53
C TYR A 69 -13.22 -3.12 10.94
N THR A 70 -14.13 -2.29 10.44
CA THR A 70 -15.42 -2.70 9.84
C THR A 70 -15.25 -3.54 8.58
N ASP A 71 -14.08 -3.51 7.94
CA ASP A 71 -13.81 -4.36 6.77
C ASP A 71 -13.85 -5.84 7.14
N PHE A 72 -13.50 -6.19 8.38
CA PHE A 72 -13.55 -7.55 8.92
C PHE A 72 -14.95 -7.98 9.36
N ASN A 73 -15.96 -7.10 9.35
CA ASN A 73 -17.32 -7.51 9.65
C ASN A 73 -17.78 -8.58 8.65
N ASN A 74 -18.38 -9.66 9.16
CA ASN A 74 -18.78 -10.86 8.41
C ASN A 74 -17.64 -11.63 7.71
N SER A 75 -16.38 -11.30 7.98
CA SER A 75 -15.22 -12.05 7.46
C SER A 75 -15.16 -13.48 8.01
N SER A 76 -14.49 -14.37 7.29
CA SER A 76 -14.19 -15.74 7.74
C SER A 76 -13.41 -15.72 9.06
N TYR A 77 -12.43 -14.82 9.18
CA TYR A 77 -11.61 -14.65 10.38
C TYR A 77 -12.43 -14.31 11.63
N LEU A 78 -13.36 -13.35 11.53
CA LEU A 78 -14.19 -12.94 12.66
C LEU A 78 -15.16 -14.06 13.06
N LYS A 79 -15.67 -14.83 12.10
CA LYS A 79 -16.56 -15.98 12.38
C LYS A 79 -15.83 -17.12 13.10
N GLU A 80 -14.57 -17.36 12.77
CA GLU A 80 -13.77 -18.43 13.37
C GLU A 80 -13.21 -18.02 14.74
N THR A 81 -12.66 -16.81 14.85
CA THR A 81 -11.95 -16.38 16.07
C THR A 81 -12.82 -15.60 17.04
N SER A 82 -13.99 -15.12 16.61
CA SER A 82 -14.87 -14.19 17.37
C SER A 82 -14.22 -12.85 17.76
N PHE A 83 -13.02 -12.56 17.24
CA PHE A 83 -12.26 -11.34 17.55
C PHE A 83 -11.74 -10.68 16.28
N PHE A 84 -11.49 -9.37 16.35
CA PHE A 84 -10.82 -8.64 15.28
C PHE A 84 -9.30 -8.89 15.33
N PRO A 85 -8.58 -8.67 14.22
CA PRO A 85 -7.12 -8.71 14.23
C PRO A 85 -6.54 -7.82 15.33
N PRO A 86 -5.47 -8.24 16.01
CA PRO A 86 -4.91 -7.49 17.13
C PRO A 86 -4.47 -6.07 16.75
N TYR A 87 -4.06 -5.86 15.49
CA TYR A 87 -3.68 -4.55 14.95
C TYR A 87 -4.82 -3.53 14.95
N CYS A 88 -6.07 -3.99 14.96
CA CYS A 88 -7.26 -3.15 15.08
C CYS A 88 -7.53 -2.64 16.50
N CYS A 89 -6.84 -3.21 17.49
CA CYS A 89 -6.81 -2.71 18.86
C CYS A 89 -5.39 -2.30 19.26
N PHE A 90 -4.69 -1.59 18.36
CA PHE A 90 -3.40 -1.00 18.67
C PHE A 90 -3.57 0.30 19.45
N ASN A 91 -2.98 0.37 20.64
CA ASN A 91 -2.97 1.57 21.45
C ASN A 91 -1.69 2.37 21.18
N SER A 92 -1.81 3.47 20.44
CA SER A 92 -0.67 4.34 20.07
C SER A 92 0.02 4.99 21.27
N THR A 93 -0.65 5.12 22.41
CA THR A 93 -0.09 5.75 23.62
C THR A 93 0.76 4.76 24.43
N SER A 94 0.32 3.52 24.56
CA SER A 94 1.06 2.48 25.30
C SER A 94 1.98 1.65 24.41
N GLY A 95 1.80 1.70 23.08
CA GLY A 95 2.56 0.90 22.12
C GLY A 95 2.24 -0.59 22.16
N ILE A 96 1.08 -0.97 22.73
CA ILE A 96 0.69 -2.36 22.97
C ILE A 96 -0.51 -2.74 22.11
N LEU A 97 -0.49 -3.97 21.59
CA LEU A 97 -1.65 -4.61 20.95
C LEU A 97 -2.57 -5.17 22.04
N GLU A 98 -3.77 -4.63 22.18
CA GLU A 98 -4.73 -5.11 23.18
C GLU A 98 -5.41 -6.40 22.71
N LYS A 99 -5.31 -7.46 23.54
CA LYS A 99 -5.94 -8.77 23.30
C LYS A 99 -6.83 -9.16 24.49
N PRO A 100 -8.03 -9.74 24.27
CA PRO A 100 -8.71 -9.89 22.99
C PRO A 100 -9.20 -8.54 22.44
N CYS A 101 -9.28 -8.45 21.10
CA CYS A 101 -9.76 -7.27 20.37
C CYS A 101 -11.23 -7.48 19.99
N ASN A 102 -12.11 -6.90 20.80
CA ASN A 102 -13.56 -6.94 20.59
C ASN A 102 -13.99 -5.70 19.81
N GLU A 103 -15.22 -5.72 19.28
CA GLU A 103 -15.79 -4.58 18.55
C GLU A 103 -15.76 -3.27 19.36
N GLU A 104 -16.11 -3.32 20.65
CA GLU A 104 -16.08 -2.14 21.52
C GLU A 104 -14.69 -1.50 21.60
N LYS A 105 -13.64 -2.33 21.72
CA LYS A 105 -12.25 -1.86 21.78
C LYS A 105 -11.77 -1.32 20.44
N ALA A 106 -12.07 -2.03 19.35
CA ALA A 106 -11.72 -1.59 18.00
C ALA A 106 -12.38 -0.24 17.67
N LYS A 107 -13.62 -0.05 18.13
CA LYS A 107 -14.35 1.22 18.03
C LYS A 107 -13.79 2.30 18.96
N GLN A 108 -13.41 1.96 20.19
CA GLN A 108 -12.86 2.91 21.16
C GLN A 108 -11.49 3.46 20.73
N LEU A 109 -10.62 2.60 20.19
CA LEU A 109 -9.28 2.99 19.75
C LEU A 109 -9.29 3.67 18.38
N GLU A 110 -10.32 3.42 17.57
CA GLU A 110 -10.56 4.05 16.27
C GLU A 110 -9.32 4.09 15.36
N VAL A 111 -8.63 2.94 15.28
CA VAL A 111 -7.44 2.79 14.44
C VAL A 111 -7.80 3.07 12.98
N GLN A 112 -7.05 3.97 12.34
CA GLN A 112 -7.29 4.38 10.96
C GLN A 112 -7.06 3.24 9.97
N GLY A 113 -7.81 3.28 8.86
CA GLY A 113 -7.61 2.39 7.71
C GLY A 113 -6.23 2.53 7.07
N CYS A 114 -5.68 1.42 6.58
CA CYS A 114 -4.34 1.40 6.03
C CYS A 114 -4.17 2.24 4.77
N PHE A 115 -5.20 2.39 3.93
CA PHE A 115 -5.11 3.22 2.73
C PHE A 115 -4.89 4.70 3.09
N LYS A 116 -5.69 5.21 4.03
CA LYS A 116 -5.59 6.59 4.51
C LYS A 116 -4.26 6.83 5.23
N GLN A 117 -3.81 5.87 6.03
CA GLN A 117 -2.54 5.96 6.76
C GLN A 117 -1.32 5.91 5.82
N LEU A 118 -1.40 5.11 4.75
CA LEU A 118 -0.39 5.08 3.68
C LEU A 118 -0.30 6.44 2.98
N LEU A 119 -1.45 6.99 2.53
CA LEU A 119 -1.48 8.31 1.91
C LEU A 119 -0.97 9.41 2.85
N HIS A 120 -1.34 9.35 4.13
CA HIS A 120 -0.83 10.27 5.13
C HIS A 120 0.69 10.15 5.26
N SER A 121 1.24 8.94 5.34
CA SER A 121 2.68 8.69 5.42
C SER A 121 3.43 9.19 4.20
N ILE A 122 2.89 8.99 2.99
CA ILE A 122 3.47 9.51 1.74
C ILE A 122 3.44 11.03 1.71
N ARG A 123 2.35 11.68 2.12
CA ARG A 123 2.25 13.15 2.17
C ARG A 123 3.19 13.76 3.20
N THR A 124 3.27 13.15 4.39
CA THR A 124 4.17 13.59 5.46
C THR A 124 5.64 13.45 5.07
N ASN A 125 5.99 12.39 4.34
CA ASN A 125 7.35 12.14 3.85
C ASN A 125 7.47 12.43 2.34
N ALA A 126 6.70 13.39 1.82
CA ALA A 126 6.63 13.64 0.37
C ALA A 126 7.98 14.02 -0.24
N VAL A 127 8.83 14.69 0.53
CA VAL A 127 10.20 15.04 0.11
C VAL A 127 11.04 13.78 -0.11
N THR A 128 11.01 12.85 0.84
CA THR A 128 11.76 11.59 0.75
C THR A 128 11.23 10.72 -0.39
N ALA A 129 9.90 10.53 -0.46
CA ALA A 129 9.26 9.74 -1.51
C ALA A 129 9.51 10.34 -2.90
N GLY A 130 9.36 11.66 -3.03
CA GLY A 130 9.64 12.38 -4.27
C GLY A 130 11.12 12.32 -4.67
N GLY A 131 12.04 12.40 -3.70
CA GLY A 131 13.48 12.26 -3.94
C GLY A 131 13.84 10.88 -4.49
N VAL A 132 13.26 9.81 -3.93
CA VAL A 132 13.43 8.45 -4.46
C VAL A 132 12.90 8.35 -5.88
N ALA A 133 11.69 8.86 -6.15
CA ALA A 133 11.10 8.84 -7.48
C ALA A 133 11.94 9.60 -8.54
N VAL A 134 12.42 10.80 -8.20
CA VAL A 134 13.31 11.58 -9.08
C VAL A 134 14.64 10.86 -9.30
N GLY A 135 15.17 10.19 -8.26
CA GLY A 135 16.40 9.40 -8.37
C GLY A 135 16.26 8.25 -9.36
N ILE A 136 15.16 7.51 -9.30
CA ILE A 136 14.86 6.42 -10.25
C ILE A 136 14.76 6.98 -11.67
N ALA A 137 13.95 8.01 -11.88
CA ALA A 137 13.79 8.66 -13.18
C ALA A 137 15.13 9.18 -13.76
N ALA A 138 15.99 9.74 -12.93
CA ALA A 138 17.31 10.21 -13.35
C ALA A 138 18.24 9.06 -13.77
N LEU A 139 18.20 7.93 -13.05
CA LEU A 139 18.96 6.73 -13.41
C LEU A 139 18.48 6.12 -14.74
N GLU A 140 17.17 6.09 -14.97
CA GLU A 140 16.61 5.64 -16.25
C GLU A 140 17.04 6.54 -17.41
N LEU A 141 16.95 7.87 -17.24
CA LEU A 141 17.41 8.82 -18.24
C LEU A 141 18.90 8.66 -18.56
N ALA A 142 19.74 8.49 -17.53
CA ALA A 142 21.16 8.26 -17.71
C ALA A 142 21.43 6.94 -18.49
N ALA A 143 20.72 5.87 -18.15
CA ALA A 143 20.83 4.59 -18.85
C ALA A 143 20.38 4.68 -20.32
N MET A 144 19.32 5.44 -20.60
CA MET A 144 18.88 5.71 -21.97
C MET A 144 19.92 6.51 -22.77
N ILE A 145 20.51 7.56 -22.19
CA ILE A 145 21.57 8.36 -22.83
C ILE A 145 22.78 7.49 -23.17
N VAL A 146 23.26 6.70 -22.20
CA VAL A 146 24.40 5.80 -22.37
C VAL A 146 24.10 4.74 -23.44
N SER A 147 22.89 4.16 -23.42
CA SER A 147 22.49 3.18 -24.43
C SER A 147 22.46 3.75 -25.84
N MET A 148 22.02 4.99 -26.02
CA MET A 148 21.98 5.64 -27.33
C MET A 148 23.40 6.02 -27.79
N TYR A 149 24.22 6.55 -26.88
CA TYR A 149 25.61 6.88 -27.16
C TYR A 149 26.40 5.64 -27.61
N LEU A 150 26.28 4.52 -26.89
CA LEU A 150 26.92 3.26 -27.25
C LEU A 150 26.45 2.78 -28.62
N TYR A 151 25.15 2.85 -28.91
CA TYR A 151 24.64 2.45 -30.22
C TYR A 151 25.24 3.27 -31.37
N CYS A 152 25.31 4.60 -31.23
CA CYS A 152 25.85 5.47 -32.27
C CYS A 152 27.37 5.40 -32.46
N ASN A 153 28.12 4.82 -31.51
CA ASN A 153 29.60 4.75 -31.56
C ASN A 153 30.17 3.33 -31.69
N LEU A 154 29.37 2.29 -31.44
CA LEU A 154 29.77 0.90 -31.71
C LEU A 154 29.28 0.37 -33.07
N GLU A 155 28.36 1.08 -33.72
CA GLU A 155 28.11 0.96 -35.16
C GLU A 155 28.99 1.95 -35.92
#